data_AF-A0AAD8NEF0-F1
#
_entry.id   AF-A0AAD8NEF0-F1
#
_cell.length_a   1.000
_cell.length_b   1.000
_cell.length_c   1.000
_cell.angle_alpha   90.00
_cell.angle_beta   90.00
_cell.angle_gamma   90.00
#
_symmetry.space_group_name_H-M   'P 1'
#
loop_
_entity.id
_entity.type
_entity.pdbx_description
1 polymer ?
#
loop_
_entity_poly.entity_id
_entity_poly.type
_entity_poly.pdbx_seq_one_letter_code
_entity_poly.pdbx_strand_id
1 'polypeptide(L)'
;MVGSWIPRCPDVLISYIETAGSTLTRQKTLKEQYYFTCTCPRCSNLGQPNDIEESSVLEGYRCKDAKCNGFLLRDSDNKGFICQQCGLLRDREELKKILGELKSTAEKASMNCSSGNRAEASALYKMIEKLQLKLCHPFSLNLMRTRETILKISMELQDWGEALAYCKLTIPVYESYFCKLMTVIHLSKALNTTFT
;
A
#
# COMPACT_ATOMS: atom_id res chain seq x y z
N MET A 1 -3.92 8.41 -35.23
CA MET A 1 -5.02 9.03 -34.48
C MET A 1 -6.23 8.11 -34.56
N VAL A 2 -6.49 7.34 -33.52
CA VAL A 2 -7.74 6.57 -33.39
C VAL A 2 -8.32 6.95 -32.05
N GLY A 3 -9.25 7.91 -32.07
CA GLY A 3 -10.06 8.25 -30.91
C GLY A 3 -10.95 7.06 -30.57
N SER A 4 -10.96 6.65 -29.31
CA SER A 4 -11.81 5.56 -28.84
C SER A 4 -13.27 6.01 -28.77
N TRP A 5 -14.16 5.15 -29.25
CA TRP A 5 -15.61 5.32 -29.28
C TRP A 5 -16.20 5.05 -27.89
N ILE A 6 -16.79 6.07 -27.26
CA ILE A 6 -17.62 5.92 -26.06
C ILE A 6 -19.04 5.57 -26.56
N PRO A 7 -19.65 4.44 -26.16
CA PRO A 7 -21.03 4.14 -26.50
C PRO A 7 -21.96 5.29 -26.07
N ARG A 8 -23.13 5.43 -26.69
CA ARG A 8 -24.10 6.45 -26.23
C ARG A 8 -24.57 6.11 -24.81
N CYS A 9 -24.13 6.93 -23.85
CA CYS A 9 -24.55 7.02 -22.45
C CYS A 9 -24.10 5.90 -21.47
N PRO A 10 -22.80 5.60 -21.31
CA PRO A 10 -22.31 4.98 -20.09
C PRO A 10 -22.27 6.00 -18.94
N ASP A 11 -22.63 5.57 -17.74
CA ASP A 11 -22.44 6.36 -16.53
C ASP A 11 -20.97 6.78 -16.40
N VAL A 12 -20.73 8.08 -16.27
CA VAL A 12 -19.38 8.61 -16.02
C VAL A 12 -19.13 8.51 -14.52
N LEU A 13 -18.25 7.58 -14.14
CA LEU A 13 -17.86 7.33 -12.76
C LEU A 13 -16.48 7.91 -12.49
N ILE A 14 -16.34 8.65 -11.39
CA ILE A 14 -15.05 9.15 -10.88
C ILE A 14 -14.83 8.60 -9.46
N SER A 15 -13.56 8.50 -9.03
CA SER A 15 -13.26 8.08 -7.65
C SER A 15 -13.28 9.27 -6.70
N TYR A 16 -13.96 9.12 -5.57
CA TYR A 16 -14.03 10.15 -4.52
C TYR A 16 -12.91 10.01 -3.48
N ILE A 17 -12.25 8.85 -3.46
CA ILE A 17 -11.27 8.48 -2.44
C ILE A 17 -10.03 7.89 -3.10
N GLU A 18 -8.97 7.74 -2.30
CA GLU A 18 -7.81 6.91 -2.67
C GLU A 18 -8.25 5.47 -2.91
N THR A 19 -7.98 4.95 -4.09
CA THR A 19 -8.44 3.62 -4.52
C THR A 19 -7.48 2.50 -4.17
N ALA A 20 -6.29 2.82 -3.65
CA ALA A 20 -5.27 1.84 -3.31
C ALA A 20 -5.63 1.01 -2.08
N GLY A 21 -6.51 1.50 -1.19
CA GLY A 21 -7.00 0.81 0.02
C GLY A 21 -7.68 -0.55 -0.22
N SER A 22 -7.77 -1.39 0.83
CA SER A 22 -8.60 -2.60 0.84
C SER A 22 -10.09 -2.27 0.62
N THR A 23 -10.91 -3.27 0.27
CA THR A 23 -12.36 -3.04 0.11
C THR A 23 -13.00 -2.52 1.40
N LEU A 24 -12.58 -3.03 2.55
CA LEU A 24 -13.03 -2.54 3.85
C LEU A 24 -12.62 -1.09 4.09
N THR A 25 -11.36 -0.73 3.82
CA THR A 25 -10.87 0.65 3.96
C THR A 25 -11.65 1.60 3.05
N ARG A 26 -11.85 1.24 1.78
CA ARG A 26 -12.60 2.06 0.82
C ARG A 26 -14.06 2.25 1.25
N GLN A 27 -14.75 1.17 1.62
CA GLN A 27 -16.14 1.25 2.09
C GLN A 27 -16.27 2.09 3.37
N LYS A 28 -15.32 1.94 4.31
CA LYS A 28 -15.28 2.74 5.53
C LYS A 28 -15.16 4.23 5.21
N THR A 29 -14.18 4.63 4.39
CA THR A 29 -13.99 6.04 4.03
C THR A 29 -15.21 6.62 3.31
N LEU A 30 -15.79 5.87 2.36
CA LEU A 30 -17.00 6.32 1.65
C LEU A 30 -18.21 6.45 2.57
N LYS A 31 -18.38 5.55 3.53
CA LYS A 31 -19.46 5.61 4.51
C LYS A 31 -19.28 6.76 5.51
N GLU A 32 -18.05 7.02 5.95
CA GLU A 32 -17.76 8.08 6.93
C GLU A 32 -17.81 9.48 6.32
N GLN A 33 -17.32 9.65 5.08
CA GLN A 33 -17.21 10.97 4.45
C GLN A 33 -18.38 11.30 3.53
N TYR A 34 -18.96 10.29 2.88
CA TYR A 34 -19.98 10.46 1.85
C TYR A 34 -21.27 9.68 2.13
N TYR A 35 -21.36 9.00 3.28
CA TYR A 35 -22.57 8.35 3.80
C TYR A 35 -23.19 7.29 2.88
N PHE A 36 -22.39 6.64 2.03
CA PHE A 36 -22.86 5.54 1.18
C PHE A 36 -21.92 4.32 1.21
N THR A 37 -22.46 3.17 0.82
CA THR A 37 -21.68 1.93 0.64
C THR A 37 -21.51 1.67 -0.85
N CYS A 38 -20.26 1.54 -1.30
CA CYS A 38 -19.96 1.32 -2.70
C CYS A 38 -20.25 -0.13 -3.12
N THR A 39 -20.92 -0.29 -4.27
CA THR A 39 -21.27 -1.58 -4.89
C THR A 39 -20.57 -1.79 -6.24
N CYS A 40 -19.44 -1.10 -6.47
CA CYS A 40 -18.66 -1.30 -7.69
C CYS A 40 -18.12 -2.75 -7.77
N PRO A 41 -17.73 -3.26 -8.95
CA PRO A 41 -17.30 -4.65 -9.12
C PRO A 41 -16.21 -5.09 -8.12
N ARG A 42 -15.29 -4.19 -7.76
CA ARG A 42 -14.25 -4.48 -6.76
C ARG A 42 -14.83 -4.62 -5.35
N CYS A 43 -15.77 -3.76 -4.97
CA CYS A 43 -16.42 -3.80 -3.66
C CYS A 43 -17.44 -4.95 -3.53
N SER A 44 -18.02 -5.41 -4.65
CA SER A 44 -18.91 -6.57 -4.68
C SER A 44 -18.20 -7.90 -4.42
N ASN A 45 -16.86 -7.93 -4.53
CA ASN A 45 -16.05 -9.10 -4.22
C ASN A 45 -15.67 -9.20 -2.72
N LEU A 46 -16.24 -8.38 -1.84
CA LEU A 46 -15.90 -8.38 -0.41
C LEU A 46 -16.01 -9.79 0.19
N GLY A 47 -14.93 -10.25 0.83
CA GLY A 47 -14.86 -11.56 1.47
C GLY A 47 -14.66 -12.74 0.51
N GLN A 48 -14.58 -12.52 -0.80
CA GLN A 48 -14.15 -13.55 -1.75
C GLN A 48 -12.64 -13.80 -1.64
N PRO A 49 -12.12 -14.97 -2.04
CA PRO A 49 -10.70 -15.31 -1.91
C PRO A 49 -9.74 -14.23 -2.45
N ASN A 50 -10.06 -13.67 -3.62
CA ASN A 50 -9.25 -12.61 -4.24
C ASN A 50 -9.23 -11.31 -3.42
N ASP A 51 -10.34 -10.94 -2.77
CA ASP A 51 -10.43 -9.76 -1.91
C ASP A 51 -9.69 -9.98 -0.60
N ILE A 52 -9.77 -11.19 -0.04
CA ILE A 52 -9.03 -11.59 1.16
C ILE A 52 -7.53 -11.54 0.91
N GLU A 53 -7.06 -12.14 -0.19
CA GLU A 53 -5.64 -12.11 -0.58
C GLU A 53 -5.18 -10.67 -0.82
N GLU A 54 -5.91 -9.91 -1.65
CA GLU A 54 -5.58 -8.51 -1.93
C GLU A 54 -5.46 -7.73 -0.61
N SER A 55 -6.51 -7.72 0.21
CA SER A 55 -6.54 -6.98 1.48
C SER A 55 -5.39 -7.38 2.40
N SER A 56 -5.04 -8.67 2.45
CA SER A 56 -3.93 -9.17 3.27
C SER A 56 -2.57 -8.70 2.76
N VAL A 57 -2.40 -8.57 1.43
CA VAL A 57 -1.17 -8.02 0.83
C VAL A 57 -1.07 -6.51 1.08
N LEU A 58 -2.18 -5.78 0.98
CA LEU A 58 -2.16 -4.31 1.06
C LEU A 58 -1.95 -3.81 2.49
N GLU A 59 -2.66 -4.44 3.44
CA GLU A 59 -2.84 -3.92 4.80
C GLU A 59 -2.48 -4.96 5.88
N GLY A 60 -2.26 -6.22 5.50
CA GLY A 60 -1.89 -7.30 6.42
C GLY A 60 -0.38 -7.44 6.65
N TYR A 61 -0.03 -8.50 7.38
CA TYR A 61 1.35 -8.85 7.69
C TYR A 61 1.95 -9.76 6.61
N ARG A 62 3.28 -9.70 6.42
CA ARG A 62 4.05 -10.65 5.60
C ARG A 62 4.44 -11.89 6.40
N CYS A 63 4.69 -12.98 5.68
CA CYS A 63 5.29 -14.18 6.24
C CYS A 63 6.62 -13.89 6.98
N LYS A 64 6.88 -14.67 8.04
CA LYS A 64 8.14 -14.62 8.80
C LYS A 64 9.34 -15.05 7.96
N ASP A 65 9.14 -15.96 7.02
CA ASP A 65 10.17 -16.32 6.05
C ASP A 65 10.30 -15.20 5.00
N ALA A 66 11.49 -14.60 4.92
CA ALA A 66 11.79 -13.53 3.99
C ALA A 66 11.68 -13.95 2.51
N LYS A 67 11.83 -15.24 2.20
CA LYS A 67 11.71 -15.81 0.85
C LYS A 67 10.27 -16.17 0.47
N CYS A 68 9.35 -16.14 1.42
CA CYS A 68 7.95 -16.45 1.20
C CYS A 68 7.15 -15.17 0.92
N ASN A 69 6.38 -15.18 -0.17
CA ASN A 69 5.50 -14.08 -0.57
C ASN A 69 4.02 -14.31 -0.22
N GLY A 70 3.71 -15.40 0.50
CA GLY A 70 2.35 -15.72 0.92
C GLY A 70 1.78 -14.73 1.92
N PHE A 71 0.46 -14.58 1.90
CA PHE A 71 -0.29 -13.74 2.83
C PHE A 71 -0.66 -14.48 4.11
N LEU A 72 -0.97 -13.72 5.16
CA LEU A 72 -1.22 -14.22 6.51
C LEU A 72 -2.70 -14.07 6.88
N LEU A 73 -3.32 -15.15 7.35
CA LEU A 73 -4.66 -15.13 7.95
C LEU A 73 -4.58 -15.43 9.44
N ARG A 74 -5.59 -14.98 10.20
CA ARG A 74 -5.62 -15.19 11.64
C ARG A 74 -5.74 -16.67 11.98
N ASP A 75 -4.94 -17.12 12.93
CA ASP A 75 -5.01 -18.46 13.51
C ASP A 75 -6.29 -18.67 14.34
N SER A 76 -6.87 -19.87 14.32
CA SER A 76 -8.09 -20.21 15.06
C SER A 76 -7.91 -20.09 16.57
N ASP A 77 -6.72 -20.43 17.08
CA ASP A 77 -6.38 -20.32 18.50
C ASP A 77 -5.96 -18.90 18.89
N ASN A 78 -6.03 -17.95 17.96
CA ASN A 78 -5.71 -16.55 18.16
C ASN A 78 -4.25 -16.31 18.60
N LYS A 79 -3.36 -17.31 18.47
CA LYS A 79 -1.94 -17.24 18.85
C LYS A 79 -1.13 -16.34 17.92
N GLY A 80 -1.60 -16.16 16.69
CA GLY A 80 -0.92 -15.35 15.69
C GLY A 80 -1.61 -15.38 14.34
N PHE A 81 -0.80 -15.45 13.30
CA PHE A 81 -1.26 -15.51 11.92
C PHE A 81 -0.53 -16.62 11.16
N ILE A 82 -1.24 -17.38 10.33
CA ILE A 82 -0.69 -18.51 9.57
C ILE A 82 -0.52 -18.12 8.10
N CYS A 83 0.65 -18.41 7.54
CA CYS A 83 0.92 -18.16 6.13
C CYS A 83 0.14 -19.14 5.26
N GLN A 84 -0.63 -18.62 4.30
CA GLN A 84 -1.44 -19.44 3.40
C GLN A 84 -0.62 -20.13 2.30
N GLN A 85 0.68 -19.85 2.21
CA GLN A 85 1.58 -20.48 1.24
C GLN A 85 2.50 -21.53 1.88
N CYS A 86 3.15 -21.21 3.01
CA CYS A 86 4.12 -22.13 3.64
C CYS A 86 3.68 -22.66 5.01
N GLY A 87 2.52 -22.27 5.53
CA GLY A 87 1.97 -22.74 6.81
C GLY A 87 2.69 -22.19 8.05
N LEU A 88 3.70 -21.34 7.91
CA LEU A 88 4.46 -20.81 9.04
C LEU A 88 3.62 -19.87 9.91
N LEU A 89 3.69 -20.06 11.22
CA LEU A 89 3.05 -19.20 12.21
C LEU A 89 3.87 -17.91 12.46
N ARG A 90 3.22 -16.77 12.31
CA ARG A 90 3.70 -15.44 12.72
C ARG A 90 3.13 -15.14 14.10
N ASP A 91 3.99 -15.17 15.11
CA ASP A 91 3.62 -14.99 16.51
C ASP A 91 3.10 -13.58 16.82
N ARG A 92 2.07 -13.49 17.68
CA ARG A 92 1.44 -12.22 18.05
C ARG A 92 2.32 -11.35 18.94
N GLU A 93 3.06 -11.93 19.89
CA GLU A 93 3.91 -11.16 20.80
C GLU A 93 5.12 -10.57 20.06
N GLU A 94 5.68 -11.32 19.10
CA GLU A 94 6.67 -10.81 18.15
C GLU A 94 6.13 -9.59 17.39
N LEU A 95 4.91 -9.69 16.84
CA LEU A 95 4.28 -8.58 16.12
C LEU A 95 4.03 -7.37 17.03
N LYS A 96 3.51 -7.58 18.24
CA LYS A 96 3.26 -6.51 19.22
C LYS A 96 4.54 -5.73 19.53
N LYS A 97 5.68 -6.39 19.70
CA LYS A 97 6.95 -5.74 19.97
C LYS A 97 7.35 -4.80 18.82
N ILE A 98 7.33 -5.30 17.58
CA ILE A 98 7.71 -4.51 16.40
C ILE A 98 6.72 -3.35 16.18
N LEU A 99 5.42 -3.57 16.40
CA LEU A 99 4.40 -2.52 16.32
C LEU A 99 4.57 -1.46 17.40
N GLY A 100 4.98 -1.84 18.61
CA GLY A 100 5.30 -0.90 19.69
C GLY A 100 6.48 -0.01 19.33
N GLU A 101 7.56 -0.59 18.82
CA GLU A 101 8.72 0.15 18.29
C GLU A 101 8.31 1.07 17.13
N LEU A 102 7.53 0.56 16.17
CA LEU A 102 7.02 1.33 15.03
C LEU A 102 6.21 2.54 15.48
N LYS A 103 5.27 2.36 16.43
CA LYS A 103 4.43 3.43 16.95
C LYS A 103 5.26 4.51 17.63
N SER A 104 6.17 4.12 18.54
CA SER A 104 7.03 5.09 19.23
C SER A 104 7.95 5.86 18.28
N THR A 105 8.40 5.22 17.19
CA THR A 105 9.23 5.86 16.17
C THR A 105 8.40 6.83 15.31
N ALA A 106 7.16 6.46 14.96
CA ALA A 106 6.24 7.29 14.19
C ALA A 106 5.84 8.56 14.96
N GLU A 107 5.62 8.47 16.26
CA GLU A 107 5.35 9.62 17.13
C GLU A 107 6.54 10.60 17.11
N LYS A 108 7.76 10.10 17.28
CA LYS A 108 8.99 10.92 17.18
C LYS A 108 9.17 11.53 15.80
N ALA A 109 8.89 10.78 14.73
CA ALA A 109 9.01 11.26 13.35
C ALA A 109 8.05 12.43 13.10
N SER A 110 6.80 12.28 13.55
CA SER A 110 5.76 13.30 13.44
C SER A 110 6.14 14.57 14.21
N MET A 111 6.69 14.44 15.42
CA MET A 111 7.16 15.60 16.20
C MET A 111 8.29 16.36 15.49
N ASN A 112 9.25 15.63 14.89
CA ASN A 112 10.36 16.25 14.15
C ASN A 112 9.89 16.90 12.84
N CYS A 113 8.88 16.35 12.16
CA CYS A 113 8.25 17.01 11.01
C CYS A 113 7.65 18.35 11.41
N SER A 114 6.87 18.39 12.49
CA SER A 114 6.19 19.61 12.95
C SER A 114 7.16 20.68 13.47
N SER A 115 8.31 20.28 14.02
CA SER A 115 9.35 21.21 14.47
C SER A 115 10.30 21.69 13.36
N GLY A 116 10.11 21.22 12.12
CA GLY A 116 10.95 21.57 10.98
C GLY A 116 12.29 20.83 10.90
N ASN A 117 12.56 19.88 11.82
CA ASN A 117 13.77 19.07 11.80
C ASN A 117 13.67 17.94 10.75
N ARG A 118 13.75 18.31 9.47
CA ARG A 118 13.56 17.41 8.33
C ARG A 118 14.59 16.30 8.23
N ALA A 119 15.85 16.57 8.58
CA ALA A 119 16.92 15.56 8.55
C ALA A 119 16.66 14.44 9.57
N GLU A 120 16.32 14.79 10.81
CA GLU A 120 15.98 13.81 11.84
C GLU A 120 14.68 13.07 11.50
N ALA A 121 13.67 13.77 11.00
CA ALA A 121 12.44 13.14 10.52
C ALA A 121 12.72 12.11 9.41
N SER A 122 13.58 12.43 8.44
CA SER A 122 14.00 11.50 7.39
C SER A 122 14.66 10.24 7.98
N ALA A 123 15.59 10.40 8.93
CA ALA A 123 16.24 9.28 9.59
C ALA A 123 15.23 8.38 10.31
N LEU A 124 14.28 8.97 11.06
CA LEU A 124 13.23 8.24 11.75
C LEU A 124 12.30 7.49 10.78
N TYR A 125 11.91 8.10 9.65
CA TYR A 125 11.11 7.40 8.64
C TYR A 125 11.86 6.25 7.96
N LYS A 126 13.18 6.34 7.77
CA LYS A 126 14.00 5.21 7.31
C LYS A 126 14.04 4.07 8.32
N MET A 127 13.97 4.36 9.62
CA MET A 127 13.82 3.31 10.64
C MET A 127 12.42 2.68 10.59
N ILE A 128 11.37 3.49 10.41
CA ILE A 128 9.99 3.02 10.22
C ILE A 128 9.92 2.08 9.01
N GLU A 129 10.54 2.45 7.88
CA GLU A 129 10.60 1.60 6.69
C GLU A 129 11.25 0.23 6.99
N LYS A 130 12.40 0.23 7.70
CA LYS A 130 13.07 -1.02 8.11
C LYS A 130 12.20 -1.91 8.99
N LEU A 131 11.38 -1.32 9.87
CA LEU A 131 10.43 -2.07 10.69
C LEU A 131 9.27 -2.60 9.84
N GLN A 132 8.73 -1.77 8.94
CA GLN A 132 7.67 -2.16 8.02
C GLN A 132 8.09 -3.30 7.09
N LEU A 133 9.32 -3.31 6.57
CA LEU A 133 9.83 -4.40 5.73
C LEU A 133 9.86 -5.78 6.44
N LYS A 134 9.88 -5.79 7.79
CA LYS A 134 9.74 -7.00 8.62
C LYS A 134 8.27 -7.37 8.89
N LEU A 135 7.35 -6.40 8.78
CA LEU A 135 5.96 -6.54 9.15
C LEU A 135 5.04 -6.79 7.97
N CYS A 136 5.18 -6.05 6.86
CA CYS A 136 4.22 -6.02 5.78
C CYS A 136 4.82 -6.44 4.44
N HIS A 137 3.93 -6.76 3.49
CA HIS A 137 4.34 -7.14 2.14
C HIS A 137 5.02 -5.95 1.43
N PRO A 138 5.95 -6.18 0.48
CA PRO A 138 6.54 -5.10 -0.34
C PRO A 138 5.52 -4.20 -1.05
N PHE A 139 4.31 -4.70 -1.32
CA PHE A 139 3.20 -3.94 -1.91
C PHE A 139 2.30 -3.23 -0.88
N SER A 140 2.60 -3.31 0.41
CA SER A 140 1.75 -2.73 1.44
C SER A 140 1.61 -1.22 1.30
N LEU A 141 0.38 -0.72 1.51
CA LEU A 141 0.09 0.72 1.50
C LEU A 141 0.83 1.47 2.59
N ASN A 142 1.03 0.84 3.75
CA ASN A 142 1.75 1.47 4.85
C ASN A 142 3.22 1.71 4.49
N LEU A 143 3.87 0.73 3.85
CA LEU A 143 5.24 0.86 3.36
C LEU A 143 5.33 1.91 2.25
N MET A 144 4.39 1.88 1.32
CA MET A 144 4.31 2.84 0.22
C MET A 144 4.18 4.28 0.73
N ARG A 145 3.22 4.57 1.63
CA ARG A 145 3.02 5.91 2.23
C ARG A 145 4.23 6.40 3.01
N THR A 146 4.92 5.50 3.73
CA THR A 146 6.18 5.84 4.40
C THR A 146 7.26 6.24 3.39
N ARG A 147 7.42 5.48 2.29
CA ARG A 147 8.36 5.81 1.21
C ARG A 147 8.04 7.12 0.52
N GLU A 148 6.77 7.43 0.28
CA GLU A 148 6.35 8.73 -0.23
C GLU A 148 6.68 9.87 0.71
N THR A 149 6.57 9.64 2.01
CA THR A 149 6.92 10.64 3.02
C THR A 149 8.42 10.90 3.00
N ILE A 150 9.25 9.84 2.90
CA ILE A 150 10.70 9.99 2.75
C ILE A 150 11.01 10.74 1.46
N LEU A 151 10.41 10.35 0.32
CA LEU A 151 10.54 11.05 -0.95
C LEU A 151 10.25 12.55 -0.82
N LYS A 152 9.13 12.94 -0.21
CA LYS A 152 8.76 14.34 0.01
C LYS A 152 9.81 15.08 0.83
N ILE A 153 10.29 14.46 1.92
CA ILE A 153 11.35 15.06 2.76
C ILE A 153 12.66 15.20 1.98
N SER A 154 13.07 14.19 1.19
CA SER A 154 14.28 14.25 0.37
C SER A 154 14.18 15.35 -0.69
N MET A 155 13.01 15.57 -1.30
CA MET A 155 12.76 16.70 -2.20
C MET A 155 12.90 18.06 -1.49
N GLU A 156 12.33 18.20 -0.29
CA GLU A 156 12.48 19.43 0.52
C GLU A 156 13.93 19.71 0.90
N LEU A 157 14.71 18.67 1.18
CA LEU A 157 16.15 18.73 1.46
C LEU A 157 17.02 18.85 0.20
N GLN A 158 16.41 18.82 -1.00
CA GLN A 158 17.09 18.84 -2.30
C GLN A 158 18.06 17.64 -2.52
N ASP A 159 17.84 16.52 -1.82
CA ASP A 159 18.52 15.26 -2.08
C ASP A 159 17.80 14.51 -3.21
N TRP A 160 18.10 14.92 -4.43
CA TRP A 160 17.49 14.36 -5.64
C TRP A 160 17.88 12.89 -5.88
N GLY A 161 19.05 12.47 -5.40
CA GLY A 161 19.53 11.09 -5.53
C GLY A 161 18.68 10.15 -4.70
N GLU A 162 18.44 10.51 -3.44
CA GLU A 162 17.55 9.76 -2.57
C GLU A 162 16.10 9.82 -3.04
N ALA A 163 15.61 11.00 -3.44
CA ALA A 163 14.27 11.14 -4.00
C ALA A 163 14.05 10.17 -5.18
N LEU A 164 14.99 10.11 -6.13
CA LEU A 164 14.90 9.19 -7.27
C LEU A 164 14.92 7.72 -6.83
N ALA A 165 15.71 7.36 -5.82
CA ALA A 165 15.74 6.01 -5.28
C ALA A 165 14.36 5.61 -4.72
N TYR A 166 13.73 6.48 -3.93
CA TYR A 166 12.39 6.21 -3.39
C TYR A 166 11.29 6.22 -4.46
N CYS A 167 11.37 7.07 -5.48
CA CYS A 167 10.46 7.00 -6.64
C CYS A 167 10.49 5.62 -7.30
N LYS A 168 11.69 5.05 -7.52
CA LYS A 168 11.83 3.71 -8.12
C LYS A 168 11.24 2.61 -7.24
N LEU A 169 11.24 2.79 -5.91
CA LEU A 169 10.65 1.83 -4.97
C LEU A 169 9.12 1.91 -4.92
N THR A 170 8.51 3.05 -5.23
CA THR A 170 7.04 3.23 -5.20
C THR A 170 6.37 2.92 -6.53
N ILE A 171 7.05 3.10 -7.67
CA ILE A 171 6.50 2.84 -9.01
C ILE A 171 5.87 1.44 -9.14
N PRO A 172 6.53 0.32 -8.78
CA PRO A 172 5.92 -1.01 -8.97
C PRO A 172 4.64 -1.19 -8.17
N VAL A 173 4.57 -0.54 -7.00
CA VAL A 173 3.40 -0.57 -6.15
C VAL A 173 2.25 0.17 -6.82
N TYR A 174 2.51 1.37 -7.33
CA TYR A 174 1.56 2.13 -8.11
C TYR A 174 1.10 1.41 -9.37
N GLU A 175 1.99 0.78 -10.12
CA GLU A 175 1.64 0.00 -11.30
C GLU A 175 0.74 -1.18 -10.92
N SER A 176 1.04 -1.89 -9.81
CA SER A 176 0.20 -2.99 -9.36
C SER A 176 -1.23 -2.57 -8.99
N TYR A 177 -1.39 -1.36 -8.43
CA TYR A 177 -2.69 -0.80 -8.06
C TYR A 177 -3.41 -0.18 -9.25
N PHE A 178 -2.76 0.77 -9.92
CA PHE A 178 -3.33 1.51 -11.02
C PHE A 178 -3.53 0.64 -12.25
N CYS A 179 -2.69 -0.36 -12.53
CA CYS A 179 -2.97 -1.28 -13.64
C CYS A 179 -4.20 -2.18 -13.36
N LYS A 180 -4.54 -2.44 -12.08
CA LYS A 180 -5.79 -3.10 -11.68
C LYS A 180 -7.02 -2.17 -11.69
N LEU A 181 -6.81 -0.86 -11.56
CA LEU A 181 -7.85 0.17 -11.69
C LEU A 181 -8.02 0.66 -13.15
N MET A 182 -6.97 0.54 -13.96
CA MET A 182 -6.90 0.89 -15.39
C MET A 182 -7.22 -0.30 -16.30
N THR A 183 -7.98 -1.28 -15.84
CA THR A 183 -8.65 -2.26 -16.73
C THR A 183 -9.69 -1.60 -17.65
N VAL A 184 -9.79 -0.26 -17.65
CA VAL A 184 -10.52 0.53 -18.67
C VAL A 184 -9.60 1.42 -19.54
N ILE A 185 -8.29 1.56 -19.28
CA ILE A 185 -7.39 2.26 -20.21
C ILE A 185 -6.06 1.51 -20.34
N HIS A 186 -5.92 0.77 -21.45
CA HIS A 186 -4.72 0.10 -21.91
C HIS A 186 -3.54 1.07 -22.11
N LEU A 187 -2.69 1.24 -21.09
CA LEU A 187 -1.46 2.02 -21.19
C LEU A 187 -0.19 1.21 -20.85
N SER A 188 -0.16 -0.08 -21.22
CA SER A 188 1.08 -0.88 -21.17
C SER A 188 1.74 -1.12 -22.54
N LYS A 189 1.19 -0.58 -23.63
CA LYS A 189 1.79 -0.70 -24.98
C LYS A 189 2.59 0.52 -25.46
N ALA A 190 2.62 1.63 -24.73
CA ALA A 190 3.22 2.88 -25.22
C ALA A 190 4.68 3.11 -24.79
N LEU A 191 5.25 2.31 -23.88
CA LEU A 191 6.62 2.52 -23.39
C LEU A 191 7.68 1.58 -23.99
N ASN A 192 7.30 0.61 -24.82
CA ASN A 192 8.23 -0.34 -25.46
C ASN A 192 8.36 -0.17 -26.99
N THR A 193 7.91 0.94 -27.57
CA THR A 193 7.97 1.19 -29.03
C THR A 193 8.60 2.52 -29.43
N THR A 194 9.42 3.15 -28.59
CA THR A 194 10.12 4.40 -28.94
C THR A 194 11.63 4.39 -28.67
N PHE A 195 12.25 3.21 -28.57
CA PHE A 195 13.70 3.06 -28.70
C PHE A 195 14.05 1.82 -29.53
N THR A 196 13.86 1.94 -30.85
CA THR A 196 14.68 1.33 -31.90
C THR A 196 14.51 2.16 -33.16
#